data_AF-A0A0D0I735-F1
#
_entry.id   AF-A0A0D0I735-F1
#
_cell.length_a   1.000
_cell.length_b   1.000
_cell.length_c   1.000
_cell.angle_alpha   90.00
_cell.angle_beta   90.00
_cell.angle_gamma   90.00
#
_symmetry.space_group_name_H-M   'P 1'
#
loop_
_entity.id
_entity.type
_entity.pdbx_description
1 polymer ?
#
loop_
_entity_poly.entity_id
_entity_poly.type
_entity_poly.pdbx_seq_one_letter_code
_entity_poly.pdbx_strand_id
1 'polypeptide(L)'
;IDIPAYNNLKITATNFEFDNLDYDTEYAICVSSSIGTFKKKPTITKTATNSLPFDKTQVKNVKISDLSPVSFTASWDALADAQGYKLYLMRNFYDGETITTSYDFTNEISGMPEGWLSSTNLLGTNDGFYGVASPSLRFTQKSQYLVMTNSGANITNVKFWMRAQQPGKGSKLEVYIENGEEWKLADEITLTSGNGEVYNIEVDPTTAVKLQYNRRSSGILYIDDVEVSGKQQRDFPGVNGKETEYNDMTFGALDSNAYYTLTVSGICNGVESLKSDPVQVKTLKGTDGIKGATMIEVNGNKAIFTIDGKQIDKMPADKSVFVIKQDGKSVKATK
;
A
#
# COMPACT_ATOMS: atom_id res chain seq x y z
N ILE A 1 27.64 -26.78 -0.51
CA ILE A 1 27.57 -26.23 0.86
C ILE A 1 27.39 -27.42 1.77
N ASP A 2 28.20 -27.56 2.82
CA ASP A 2 28.01 -28.65 3.79
C ASP A 2 26.76 -28.36 4.63
N ILE A 3 25.90 -29.35 4.82
CA ILE A 3 24.72 -29.23 5.71
C ILE A 3 25.15 -29.64 7.12
N PRO A 4 25.29 -28.70 8.09
CA PRO A 4 25.88 -29.00 9.39
C PRO A 4 25.15 -30.11 10.17
N ALA A 5 23.82 -30.20 10.01
CA ALA A 5 23.00 -31.25 10.61
C ALA A 5 23.35 -32.67 10.14
N TYR A 6 23.94 -32.80 8.94
CA TYR A 6 24.29 -34.08 8.34
C TYR A 6 25.81 -34.37 8.36
N ASN A 7 26.59 -33.49 8.97
CA ASN A 7 28.04 -33.67 9.05
C ASN A 7 28.43 -34.65 10.16
N ASN A 8 29.30 -35.61 9.82
CA ASN A 8 29.88 -36.58 10.76
C ASN A 8 28.85 -37.43 11.53
N LEU A 9 27.65 -37.63 10.98
CA LEU A 9 26.65 -38.52 11.57
C LEU A 9 27.19 -39.94 11.70
N LYS A 10 27.01 -40.53 12.89
CA LYS A 10 27.33 -41.92 13.17
C LYS A 10 26.04 -42.71 13.26
N ILE A 11 25.86 -43.60 12.30
CA ILE A 11 24.69 -44.48 12.22
C ILE A 11 25.15 -45.94 12.19
N THR A 12 24.36 -46.84 12.76
CA THR A 12 24.60 -48.29 12.73
C THR A 12 23.71 -49.00 11.71
N ALA A 13 22.71 -48.29 11.17
CA ALA A 13 21.82 -48.77 10.11
C ALA A 13 22.51 -48.73 8.74
N THR A 14 22.01 -49.54 7.80
CA THR A 14 22.46 -49.57 6.40
C THR A 14 21.66 -48.62 5.50
N ASN A 15 20.78 -47.81 6.08
CA ASN A 15 19.99 -46.78 5.42
C ASN A 15 19.90 -45.54 6.32
N PHE A 16 19.67 -44.39 5.71
CA PHE A 16 19.45 -43.11 6.38
C PHE A 16 18.58 -42.24 5.48
N GLU A 17 17.59 -41.59 6.05
CA GLU A 17 16.71 -40.65 5.36
C GLU A 17 17.21 -39.23 5.62
N PHE A 18 17.38 -38.45 4.54
CA PHE A 18 17.70 -37.04 4.63
C PHE A 18 16.41 -36.25 4.40
N ASP A 19 16.07 -35.36 5.32
CA ASP A 19 14.92 -34.46 5.21
C ASP A 19 15.36 -33.00 5.04
N ASN A 20 14.39 -32.12 4.80
CA ASN A 20 14.61 -30.66 4.71
C ASN A 20 15.72 -30.27 3.72
N LEU A 21 15.82 -31.01 2.61
CA LEU A 21 16.71 -30.67 1.51
C LEU A 21 16.03 -29.65 0.59
N ASP A 22 16.81 -28.76 0.01
CA ASP A 22 16.34 -27.79 -0.99
C ASP A 22 15.92 -28.53 -2.27
N TYR A 23 14.87 -28.06 -2.93
CA TYR A 23 14.46 -28.56 -4.24
C TYR A 23 15.48 -28.20 -5.33
N ASP A 24 15.45 -28.92 -6.45
CA ASP A 24 16.32 -28.68 -7.63
C ASP A 24 17.82 -28.57 -7.30
N THR A 25 18.28 -29.27 -6.26
CA THR A 25 19.64 -29.13 -5.72
C THR A 25 20.40 -30.45 -5.77
N GLU A 26 21.60 -30.43 -6.37
CA GLU A 26 22.52 -31.57 -6.33
C GLU A 26 23.23 -31.63 -4.98
N TYR A 27 23.10 -32.77 -4.31
CA TYR A 27 23.83 -33.09 -3.09
C TYR A 27 24.85 -34.20 -3.34
N ALA A 28 25.99 -34.08 -2.66
CA ALA A 28 26.99 -35.14 -2.57
C ALA A 28 26.85 -35.88 -1.24
N ILE A 29 26.60 -37.18 -1.30
CA ILE A 29 26.49 -38.07 -0.16
C ILE A 29 27.85 -38.75 0.03
N CYS A 30 28.43 -38.58 1.21
CA CYS A 30 29.73 -39.13 1.57
C CYS A 30 29.57 -40.15 2.72
N VAL A 31 29.83 -41.43 2.43
CA VAL A 31 29.70 -42.52 3.43
C VAL A 31 31.04 -43.22 3.62
N SER A 32 31.44 -43.39 4.88
CA SER A 32 32.61 -44.17 5.27
C SER A 32 32.23 -45.15 6.37
N SER A 33 32.67 -46.41 6.23
CA SER A 33 32.58 -47.39 7.32
C SER A 33 33.73 -47.23 8.29
N SER A 34 33.48 -47.47 9.57
CA SER A 34 34.49 -47.36 10.62
C SER A 34 34.38 -48.46 11.65
N ILE A 35 35.52 -48.85 12.22
CA ILE A 35 35.62 -49.71 13.40
C ILE A 35 36.58 -49.05 14.40
N GLY A 36 36.07 -48.66 15.56
CA GLY A 36 36.83 -47.85 16.52
C GLY A 36 37.33 -46.55 15.89
N THR A 37 38.66 -46.35 15.88
CA THR A 37 39.32 -45.18 15.27
C THR A 37 39.66 -45.37 13.78
N PHE A 38 39.52 -46.59 13.24
CA PHE A 38 39.84 -46.89 11.85
C PHE A 38 38.65 -46.53 10.94
N LYS A 39 38.87 -45.68 9.95
CA LYS A 39 37.88 -45.30 8.92
C LYS A 39 38.36 -45.75 7.54
N LYS A 40 37.47 -46.33 6.74
CA LYS A 40 37.76 -46.58 5.31
C LYS A 40 37.73 -45.28 4.51
N LYS A 41 38.36 -45.29 3.33
CA LYS A 41 38.18 -44.22 2.33
C LYS A 41 36.67 -44.08 2.05
N PRO A 42 36.12 -42.84 2.06
CA PRO A 42 34.71 -42.65 1.81
C PRO A 42 34.34 -42.99 0.37
N THR A 43 33.13 -43.51 0.20
CA THR A 43 32.43 -43.53 -1.09
C THR A 43 31.63 -42.25 -1.21
N ILE A 44 31.72 -41.61 -2.37
CA ILE A 44 30.97 -40.39 -2.68
C ILE A 44 30.04 -40.68 -3.84
N THR A 45 28.77 -40.33 -3.68
CA THR A 45 27.74 -40.41 -4.73
C THR A 45 27.02 -39.07 -4.79
N LYS A 46 26.58 -38.67 -5.98
CA LYS A 46 25.80 -37.45 -6.20
C LYS A 46 24.39 -37.80 -6.60
N THR A 47 23.43 -37.02 -6.12
CA THR A 47 22.03 -37.11 -6.50
C THR A 47 21.38 -35.74 -6.41
N ALA A 48 20.31 -35.50 -7.16
CA ALA A 48 19.56 -34.25 -7.10
C ALA A 48 18.19 -34.49 -6.47
N THR A 49 17.71 -33.53 -5.70
CA THR A 49 16.33 -33.50 -5.22
C THR A 49 15.36 -33.23 -6.37
N ASN A 50 14.09 -33.57 -6.16
CA ASN A 50 13.04 -33.30 -7.13
C ASN A 50 12.86 -31.79 -7.35
N SER A 51 12.21 -31.43 -8.45
CA SER A 51 11.83 -30.04 -8.69
C SER A 51 10.79 -29.53 -7.72
N LEU A 52 10.82 -28.22 -7.48
CA LEU A 52 9.86 -27.54 -6.62
C LEU A 52 8.43 -27.85 -7.08
N PRO A 53 7.58 -28.46 -6.22
CA PRO A 53 6.20 -28.74 -6.57
C PRO A 53 5.45 -27.47 -6.96
N PHE A 54 4.57 -27.54 -7.96
CA PHE A 54 3.87 -26.36 -8.49
C PHE A 54 3.07 -25.61 -7.42
N ASP A 55 2.44 -26.32 -6.48
CA ASP A 55 1.71 -25.76 -5.34
C ASP A 55 2.59 -24.99 -4.33
N LYS A 56 3.92 -25.12 -4.46
CA LYS A 56 4.92 -24.36 -3.70
C LYS A 56 5.56 -23.23 -4.49
N THR A 57 5.24 -23.10 -5.77
CA THR A 57 5.65 -21.93 -6.57
C THR A 57 4.75 -20.73 -6.24
N GLN A 58 5.23 -19.51 -6.54
CA GLN A 58 4.50 -18.27 -6.26
C GLN A 58 4.64 -17.32 -7.45
N VAL A 59 3.53 -16.74 -7.90
CA VAL A 59 3.53 -15.68 -8.91
C VAL A 59 4.21 -14.43 -8.35
N LYS A 60 5.08 -13.80 -9.16
CA LYS A 60 5.85 -12.60 -8.78
C LYS A 60 5.59 -11.44 -9.72
N ASN A 61 6.07 -10.26 -9.31
CA ASN A 61 6.08 -9.05 -10.13
C ASN A 61 4.71 -8.66 -10.69
N VAL A 62 3.67 -8.78 -9.86
CA VAL A 62 2.33 -8.30 -10.20
C VAL A 62 2.38 -6.78 -10.35
N LYS A 63 1.99 -6.28 -11.53
CA LYS A 63 2.04 -4.87 -11.92
C LYS A 63 0.67 -4.40 -12.36
N ILE A 64 0.40 -3.11 -12.12
CA ILE A 64 -0.84 -2.45 -12.52
C ILE A 64 -0.54 -1.43 -13.64
N SER A 65 -1.34 -1.47 -14.71
CA SER A 65 -1.32 -0.52 -15.83
C SER A 65 -2.74 -0.09 -16.20
N ASP A 66 -2.84 0.86 -17.14
CA ASP A 66 -4.12 1.29 -17.75
C ASP A 66 -5.20 1.69 -16.71
N LEU A 67 -4.73 2.30 -15.63
CA LEU A 67 -5.56 2.70 -14.51
C LEU A 67 -6.55 3.78 -14.95
N SER A 68 -7.83 3.51 -14.76
CA SER A 68 -8.93 4.42 -15.05
C SER A 68 -9.83 4.57 -13.82
N PRO A 69 -10.87 5.43 -13.88
CA PRO A 69 -11.84 5.50 -12.82
C PRO A 69 -12.61 4.21 -12.56
N VAL A 70 -12.71 3.29 -13.51
CA VAL A 70 -13.57 2.09 -13.37
C VAL A 70 -12.89 0.82 -13.88
N SER A 71 -11.58 0.87 -14.13
CA SER A 71 -10.82 -0.26 -14.64
C SER A 71 -9.33 -0.15 -14.35
N PHE A 72 -8.63 -1.27 -14.42
CA PHE A 72 -7.19 -1.35 -14.57
C PHE A 72 -6.80 -2.69 -15.21
N THR A 73 -5.59 -2.78 -15.72
CA THR A 73 -4.98 -4.03 -16.20
C THR A 73 -3.92 -4.49 -15.23
N ALA A 74 -3.94 -5.77 -14.85
CA ALA A 74 -2.88 -6.40 -14.10
C ALA A 74 -2.05 -7.30 -15.01
N SER A 75 -0.73 -7.36 -14.80
CA SER A 75 0.19 -8.30 -15.45
C SER A 75 1.18 -8.87 -14.45
N TRP A 76 1.76 -10.04 -14.73
CA TRP A 76 2.68 -10.74 -13.84
C TRP A 76 3.69 -11.61 -14.60
N ASP A 77 4.70 -12.10 -13.88
CA ASP A 77 5.67 -13.03 -14.44
C ASP A 77 5.04 -14.42 -14.61
N ALA A 78 5.25 -15.03 -15.78
CA ALA A 78 4.74 -16.35 -16.07
C ALA A 78 5.46 -17.42 -15.23
N LEU A 79 4.71 -18.37 -14.69
CA LEU A 79 5.25 -19.60 -14.11
C LEU A 79 5.45 -20.63 -15.22
N ALA A 80 6.61 -21.31 -15.22
CA ALA A 80 7.05 -22.18 -16.32
C ALA A 80 6.05 -23.29 -16.70
N ASP A 81 5.28 -23.80 -15.73
CA ASP A 81 4.32 -24.90 -15.93
C ASP A 81 2.86 -24.46 -15.83
N ALA A 82 2.59 -23.17 -15.66
CA ALA A 82 1.21 -22.69 -15.56
C ALA A 82 0.49 -22.79 -16.90
N GLN A 83 -0.68 -23.41 -16.88
CA GLN A 83 -1.63 -23.48 -18.00
C GLN A 83 -2.61 -22.30 -17.98
N GLY A 84 -2.72 -21.63 -16.83
CA GLY A 84 -3.51 -20.42 -16.64
C GLY A 84 -3.28 -19.85 -15.25
N TYR A 85 -4.08 -18.84 -14.91
CA TYR A 85 -3.98 -18.12 -13.66
C TYR A 85 -5.36 -17.83 -13.11
N LYS A 86 -5.44 -17.77 -11.78
CA LYS A 86 -6.63 -17.42 -11.03
C LYS A 86 -6.40 -16.15 -10.25
N LEU A 87 -7.31 -15.20 -10.41
CA LEU A 87 -7.18 -13.88 -9.82
C LEU A 87 -8.26 -13.64 -8.78
N TYR A 88 -7.84 -13.08 -7.66
CA TYR A 88 -8.68 -12.75 -6.52
C TYR A 88 -8.61 -11.24 -6.33
N LEU A 89 -9.65 -10.53 -6.74
CA LEU A 89 -9.77 -9.08 -6.55
C LEU A 89 -10.82 -8.79 -5.47
N MET A 90 -10.37 -8.20 -4.36
CA MET A 90 -11.24 -7.81 -3.25
C MET A 90 -11.38 -6.29 -3.22
N ARG A 91 -12.59 -5.80 -2.96
CA ARG A 91 -12.82 -4.37 -2.74
C ARG A 91 -12.59 -4.06 -1.27
N ASN A 92 -11.75 -3.08 -0.98
CA ASN A 92 -11.50 -2.62 0.39
C ASN A 92 -12.46 -1.47 0.72
N PHE A 93 -13.10 -1.56 1.88
CA PHE A 93 -13.88 -0.48 2.47
C PHE A 93 -13.21 -0.02 3.75
N TYR A 94 -13.22 1.30 3.98
CA TYR A 94 -12.75 1.91 5.21
C TYR A 94 -13.94 2.64 5.84
N ASP A 95 -14.70 1.91 6.63
CA ASP A 95 -15.96 2.38 7.19
C ASP A 95 -16.14 1.95 8.66
N GLY A 96 -17.30 2.25 9.23
CA GLY A 96 -17.52 2.11 10.68
C GLY A 96 -17.07 3.32 11.47
N GLU A 97 -16.86 3.10 12.78
CA GLU A 97 -16.44 4.12 13.73
C GLU A 97 -14.99 4.55 13.46
N THR A 98 -14.74 5.85 13.63
CA THR A 98 -13.39 6.38 13.57
C THR A 98 -12.63 5.96 14.83
N ILE A 99 -11.51 5.28 14.64
CA ILE A 99 -10.58 4.93 15.69
C ILE A 99 -9.44 5.96 15.66
N THR A 100 -9.11 6.49 16.84
CA THR A 100 -8.11 7.54 17.00
C THR A 100 -7.09 7.12 18.04
N THR A 101 -5.80 7.28 17.70
CA THR A 101 -4.68 7.16 18.63
C THR A 101 -3.96 8.49 18.69
N SER A 102 -3.74 9.02 19.89
CA SER A 102 -3.04 10.29 20.09
C SER A 102 -1.94 10.20 21.13
N TYR A 103 -0.97 11.10 21.04
CA TYR A 103 0.14 11.22 21.97
C TYR A 103 0.70 12.64 22.00
N ASP A 104 0.90 13.17 23.22
CA ASP A 104 1.33 14.55 23.50
C ASP A 104 2.73 14.63 24.15
N PHE A 105 3.46 13.50 24.17
CA PHE A 105 4.81 13.40 24.74
C PHE A 105 4.97 13.78 26.22
N THR A 106 3.89 14.03 26.98
CA THR A 106 3.94 14.33 28.42
C THR A 106 4.55 13.20 29.25
N ASN A 107 4.44 11.95 28.77
CA ASN A 107 5.08 10.76 29.34
C ASN A 107 6.38 10.39 28.61
N GLU A 108 7.02 11.38 27.98
CA GLU A 108 8.28 11.28 27.24
C GLU A 108 8.24 10.22 26.13
N ILE A 109 9.38 9.64 25.75
CA ILE A 109 9.47 8.63 24.69
C ILE A 109 8.95 7.27 25.15
N SER A 110 9.14 6.93 26.43
CA SER A 110 8.73 5.63 26.98
C SER A 110 7.22 5.44 27.04
N GLY A 111 6.44 6.53 27.04
CA GLY A 111 4.98 6.47 27.04
C GLY A 111 4.34 6.38 25.66
N MET A 112 5.12 6.37 24.57
CA MET A 112 4.55 6.32 23.21
C MET A 112 3.65 5.09 23.01
N PRO A 113 2.56 5.23 22.23
CA PRO A 113 1.67 4.10 21.93
C PRO A 113 2.40 2.93 21.26
N GLU A 114 1.83 1.73 21.37
CA GLU A 114 2.37 0.53 20.74
C GLU A 114 2.51 0.70 19.22
N GLY A 115 3.66 0.30 18.67
CA GLY A 115 3.98 0.41 17.24
C GLY A 115 4.50 1.80 16.82
N TRP A 116 4.42 2.81 17.70
CA TRP A 116 5.04 4.11 17.42
C TRP A 116 6.54 4.05 17.66
N LEU A 117 7.29 4.75 16.81
CA LEU A 117 8.75 4.77 16.85
C LEU A 117 9.27 6.16 16.53
N SER A 118 10.23 6.64 17.32
CA SER A 118 11.00 7.83 16.95
C SER A 118 12.48 7.49 16.77
N SER A 119 13.11 8.15 15.81
CA SER A 119 14.56 8.09 15.62
C SER A 119 15.34 8.98 16.60
N THR A 120 14.65 9.68 17.51
CA THR A 120 15.28 10.55 18.50
C THR A 120 14.55 10.48 19.82
N ASN A 121 15.25 10.81 20.90
CA ASN A 121 14.71 10.97 22.23
C ASN A 121 14.85 12.40 22.76
N LEU A 122 15.19 13.35 21.89
CA LEU A 122 15.32 14.75 22.27
C LEU A 122 13.93 15.35 22.45
N LEU A 123 13.76 16.07 23.55
CA LEU A 123 12.50 16.72 23.91
C LEU A 123 12.68 18.25 24.01
N GLY A 124 11.61 18.98 23.73
CA GLY A 124 11.52 20.43 23.86
C GLY A 124 10.64 20.81 25.05
N THR A 125 11.23 21.40 26.09
CA THR A 125 10.52 21.68 27.36
C THR A 125 10.22 23.16 27.58
N ASN A 126 10.81 24.04 26.78
CA ASN A 126 10.70 25.48 26.95
C ASN A 126 9.33 25.98 26.50
N ASP A 127 8.78 26.95 27.23
CA ASP A 127 7.51 27.59 26.90
C ASP A 127 7.46 28.06 25.43
N GLY A 128 6.37 27.70 24.76
CA GLY A 128 6.14 27.99 23.35
C GLY A 128 6.83 27.03 22.36
N PHE A 129 7.61 26.05 22.82
CA PHE A 129 8.20 25.00 21.98
C PHE A 129 7.46 23.66 22.03
N TYR A 130 6.33 23.63 22.72
CA TYR A 130 5.38 22.54 22.78
C TYR A 130 3.96 23.06 22.51
N GLY A 131 3.04 22.15 22.24
CA GLY A 131 1.64 22.44 21.99
C GLY A 131 0.88 22.75 23.28
N VAL A 132 -0.02 21.86 23.69
CA VAL A 132 -0.83 22.05 24.91
C VAL A 132 0.00 21.89 26.19
N ALA A 133 0.82 20.84 26.28
CA ALA A 133 1.59 20.52 27.48
C ALA A 133 3.04 20.17 27.13
N SER A 134 3.95 20.45 28.07
CA SER A 134 5.36 20.10 27.93
C SER A 134 5.59 18.62 28.22
N PRO A 135 6.52 17.95 27.54
CA PRO A 135 7.38 18.44 26.46
C PRO A 135 6.93 18.02 25.05
N SER A 136 7.51 18.61 24.00
CA SER A 136 7.35 18.14 22.61
C SER A 136 8.50 17.23 22.15
N LEU A 137 8.32 16.47 21.07
CA LEU A 137 9.40 15.78 20.37
C LEU A 137 10.26 16.76 19.55
N ARG A 138 11.57 16.59 19.51
CA ARG A 138 12.51 17.55 18.91
C ARG A 138 13.44 16.91 17.86
N PHE A 139 13.28 17.31 16.61
CA PHE A 139 14.19 16.97 15.51
C PHE A 139 15.27 18.05 15.30
N THR A 140 16.53 17.62 15.26
CA THR A 140 17.71 18.47 15.08
C THR A 140 18.59 18.04 13.90
N GLN A 141 18.39 16.82 13.40
CA GLN A 141 19.20 16.22 12.33
C GLN A 141 18.34 15.87 11.12
N LYS A 142 18.99 15.77 9.96
CA LYS A 142 18.34 15.34 8.72
C LYS A 142 17.87 13.89 8.86
N SER A 143 16.70 13.59 8.28
CA SER A 143 16.10 12.26 8.26
C SER A 143 15.69 11.73 9.63
N GLN A 144 15.65 12.57 10.68
CA GLN A 144 14.97 12.19 11.90
C GLN A 144 13.47 12.09 11.67
N TYR A 145 12.82 11.15 12.34
CA TYR A 145 11.44 10.81 12.07
C TYR A 145 10.64 10.38 13.31
N LEU A 146 9.32 10.41 13.13
CA LEU A 146 8.32 9.77 13.97
C LEU A 146 7.44 8.89 13.08
N VAL A 147 7.36 7.60 13.40
CA VAL A 147 6.43 6.63 12.81
C VAL A 147 5.27 6.45 13.78
N MET A 148 4.05 6.49 13.24
CA MET A 148 2.81 6.35 13.99
C MET A 148 1.96 5.27 13.35
N THR A 149 1.33 4.46 14.19
CA THR A 149 0.38 3.41 13.82
C THR A 149 -0.96 3.68 14.50
N ASN A 150 -2.03 3.09 13.99
CA ASN A 150 -3.35 3.18 14.62
C ASN A 150 -3.89 1.77 14.81
N SER A 151 -3.75 1.22 16.02
CA SER A 151 -4.11 -0.17 16.27
C SER A 151 -5.59 -0.41 15.95
N GLY A 152 -5.84 -1.38 15.08
CA GLY A 152 -7.19 -1.74 14.67
C GLY A 152 -7.83 -0.83 13.60
N ALA A 153 -7.11 0.12 12.98
CA ALA A 153 -7.64 0.91 11.87
C ALA A 153 -6.56 1.37 10.89
N ASN A 154 -6.93 1.50 9.61
CA ASN A 154 -6.08 2.17 8.63
C ASN A 154 -6.21 3.68 8.80
N ILE A 155 -5.08 4.35 8.95
CA ILE A 155 -4.93 5.79 9.08
C ILE A 155 -5.38 6.45 7.79
N THR A 156 -6.33 7.38 7.87
CA THR A 156 -6.75 8.24 6.76
C THR A 156 -6.51 9.71 7.05
N ASN A 157 -6.16 10.05 8.29
CA ASN A 157 -5.92 11.41 8.71
C ASN A 157 -4.83 11.48 9.77
N VAL A 158 -3.98 12.50 9.67
CA VAL A 158 -2.87 12.76 10.59
C VAL A 158 -2.96 14.21 11.01
N LYS A 159 -3.02 14.45 12.31
CA LYS A 159 -3.07 15.78 12.91
C LYS A 159 -1.93 15.92 13.90
N PHE A 160 -1.27 17.07 13.92
CA PHE A 160 -0.20 17.33 14.87
C PHE A 160 0.04 18.82 15.00
N TRP A 161 0.52 19.24 16.15
CA TRP A 161 1.14 20.54 16.32
C TRP A 161 2.60 20.48 15.86
N MET A 162 3.08 21.54 15.22
CA MET A 162 4.51 21.69 14.99
C MET A 162 5.00 23.14 15.05
N ARG A 163 6.29 23.29 15.33
CA ARG A 163 7.01 24.56 15.25
C ARG A 163 8.40 24.36 14.69
N ALA A 164 8.78 25.14 13.69
CA ALA A 164 10.17 25.20 13.23
C ALA A 164 10.89 26.44 13.78
N GLN A 165 12.08 26.24 14.34
CA GLN A 165 12.96 27.30 14.81
C GLN A 165 14.12 27.47 13.84
N GLN A 166 14.18 28.62 13.18
CA GLN A 166 15.25 28.99 12.23
C GLN A 166 15.58 27.88 11.20
N PRO A 167 14.57 27.31 10.50
CA PRO A 167 14.81 26.29 9.50
C PRO A 167 15.69 26.85 8.38
N GLY A 168 16.68 26.06 7.97
CA GLY A 168 17.45 26.35 6.77
C GLY A 168 16.54 26.44 5.55
N LYS A 169 16.80 27.39 4.65
CA LYS A 169 15.97 27.62 3.45
C LYS A 169 15.73 26.31 2.68
N GLY A 170 14.46 26.00 2.42
CA GLY A 170 14.04 24.80 1.70
C GLY A 170 13.99 23.52 2.55
N SER A 171 14.10 23.63 3.88
CA SER A 171 13.81 22.51 4.78
C SER A 171 12.32 22.20 4.78
N LYS A 172 11.98 20.91 4.88
CA LYS A 172 10.60 20.43 4.84
C LYS A 172 10.34 19.42 5.94
N LEU A 173 9.09 19.30 6.37
CA LEU A 173 8.58 18.08 6.99
C LEU A 173 7.88 17.26 5.90
N GLU A 174 8.34 16.03 5.70
CA GLU A 174 7.78 15.11 4.71
C GLU A 174 6.87 14.11 5.42
N VAL A 175 5.67 13.90 4.88
CA VAL A 175 4.69 12.94 5.38
C VAL A 175 4.69 11.75 4.44
N TYR A 176 5.09 10.60 4.95
CA TYR A 176 5.09 9.34 4.20
C TYR A 176 4.00 8.41 4.72
N ILE A 177 3.44 7.61 3.82
CA ILE A 177 2.57 6.47 4.13
C ILE A 177 3.27 5.17 3.78
N GLU A 178 3.00 4.12 4.55
CA GLU A 178 3.46 2.76 4.24
C GLU A 178 2.66 2.20 3.05
N ASN A 179 3.37 1.59 2.09
CA ASN A 179 2.80 0.99 0.88
C ASN A 179 3.43 -0.40 0.64
N GLY A 180 3.16 -1.34 1.55
CA GLY A 180 3.83 -2.64 1.56
C GLY A 180 5.26 -2.51 2.09
N GLU A 181 6.27 -2.77 1.26
CA GLU A 181 7.67 -2.74 1.67
C GLU A 181 8.34 -1.35 1.59
N GLU A 182 7.67 -0.37 0.97
CA GLU A 182 8.24 0.97 0.74
C GLU A 182 7.42 2.09 1.37
N TRP A 183 8.10 3.22 1.63
CA TRP A 183 7.47 4.47 2.08
C TRP A 183 7.18 5.37 0.88
N LYS A 184 5.91 5.73 0.67
CA LYS A 184 5.48 6.66 -0.37
C LYS A 184 5.25 8.05 0.21
N LEU A 185 5.79 9.09 -0.44
CA LEU A 185 5.53 10.47 -0.04
C LEU A 185 4.05 10.81 -0.30
N ALA A 186 3.33 11.21 0.74
CA ALA A 186 1.93 11.60 0.69
C ALA A 186 1.77 13.13 0.69
N ASP A 187 2.57 13.84 1.49
CA ASP A 187 2.55 15.30 1.57
C ASP A 187 3.92 15.87 1.99
N GLU A 188 4.12 17.17 1.79
CA GLU A 188 5.30 17.90 2.26
C GLU A 188 4.94 19.31 2.72
N ILE A 189 5.40 19.68 3.92
CA ILE A 189 5.23 21.01 4.47
C ILE A 189 6.56 21.76 4.40
N THR A 190 6.57 22.91 3.73
CA THR A 190 7.73 23.80 3.74
C THR A 190 7.83 24.51 5.08
N LEU A 191 9.00 24.41 5.73
CA LEU A 191 9.18 24.97 7.06
C LEU A 191 9.56 26.45 7.00
N THR A 192 8.84 27.26 7.78
CA THR A 192 9.12 28.67 8.04
C THR A 192 9.33 28.89 9.54
N SER A 193 10.05 29.94 9.92
CA SER A 193 10.11 30.33 11.33
C SER A 193 8.75 30.89 11.75
N GLY A 194 8.19 30.40 12.85
CA GLY A 194 6.89 30.85 13.31
C GLY A 194 6.60 30.49 14.76
N ASN A 195 5.44 30.95 15.21
CA ASN A 195 4.79 30.38 16.39
C ASN A 195 4.16 29.05 15.95
N GLY A 196 4.13 28.05 16.83
CA GLY A 196 3.68 26.72 16.42
C GLY A 196 2.22 26.68 15.98
N GLU A 197 1.93 25.77 15.06
CA GLU A 197 0.65 25.64 14.36
C GLU A 197 0.21 24.19 14.31
N VAL A 198 -1.11 23.96 14.21
CA VAL A 198 -1.69 22.63 14.03
C VAL A 198 -1.90 22.35 12.55
N TYR A 199 -1.42 21.19 12.12
CA TYR A 199 -1.58 20.65 10.77
C TYR A 199 -2.58 19.50 10.82
N ASN A 200 -3.39 19.37 9.78
CA ASN A 200 -4.35 18.29 9.61
C ASN A 200 -4.33 17.82 8.16
N ILE A 201 -3.88 16.60 7.94
CA ILE A 201 -3.53 16.08 6.62
C ILE A 201 -4.31 14.79 6.38
N GLU A 202 -5.12 14.78 5.33
CA GLU A 202 -5.74 13.57 4.81
C GLU A 202 -4.71 12.78 4.00
N VAL A 203 -4.67 11.46 4.23
CA VAL A 203 -3.77 10.54 3.52
C VAL A 203 -4.55 9.39 2.92
N ASP A 204 -4.00 8.76 1.89
CA ASP A 204 -4.52 7.47 1.44
C ASP A 204 -4.47 6.46 2.62
N PRO A 205 -5.48 5.60 2.80
CA PRO A 205 -5.54 4.63 3.89
C PRO A 205 -4.26 3.81 3.99
N THR A 206 -3.64 3.81 5.17
CA THR A 206 -2.36 3.13 5.42
C THR A 206 -2.29 2.57 6.84
N THR A 207 -1.43 1.59 7.07
CA THR A 207 -1.17 1.02 8.40
C THR A 207 -0.24 1.89 9.24
N ALA A 208 0.62 2.69 8.59
CA ALA A 208 1.56 3.55 9.28
C ALA A 208 1.83 4.85 8.52
N VAL A 209 2.04 5.92 9.28
CA VAL A 209 2.46 7.22 8.78
C VAL A 209 3.81 7.58 9.38
N LYS A 210 4.70 8.17 8.58
CA LYS A 210 6.00 8.68 9.02
C LYS A 210 6.13 10.17 8.74
N LEU A 211 6.34 10.96 9.80
CA LEU A 211 6.78 12.36 9.71
C LEU A 211 8.30 12.38 9.71
N GLN A 212 8.93 12.88 8.64
CA GLN A 212 10.38 12.89 8.49
C GLN A 212 10.92 14.30 8.22
N TYR A 213 11.96 14.70 8.97
CA TYR A 213 12.57 16.01 8.82
C TYR A 213 13.61 16.04 7.69
N ASN A 214 13.24 16.64 6.55
CA ASN A 214 14.18 16.96 5.48
C ASN A 214 14.90 18.28 5.76
N ARG A 215 15.86 18.21 6.68
CA ARG A 215 16.71 19.34 7.07
C ARG A 215 17.75 19.66 5.98
N ARG A 216 17.83 20.92 5.55
CA ARG A 216 18.82 21.36 4.54
C ARG A 216 20.15 21.84 5.12
N SER A 217 20.13 22.72 6.12
CA SER A 217 21.37 23.32 6.67
C SER A 217 21.33 23.53 8.18
N SER A 218 20.25 24.12 8.67
CA SER A 218 20.02 24.48 10.07
C SER A 218 18.57 24.26 10.47
N GLY A 219 18.30 24.50 11.74
CA GLY A 219 16.96 24.53 12.30
C GLY A 219 16.64 23.33 13.16
N ILE A 220 15.67 23.56 14.04
CA ILE A 220 15.09 22.57 14.93
C ILE A 220 13.60 22.52 14.60
N LEU A 221 13.05 21.32 14.48
CA LEU A 221 11.63 21.09 14.31
C LEU A 221 11.09 20.44 15.58
N TYR A 222 10.03 21.01 16.12
CA TYR A 222 9.30 20.49 17.28
C TYR A 222 7.97 19.93 16.78
N ILE A 223 7.62 18.73 17.20
CA ILE A 223 6.38 18.02 16.88
C ILE A 223 5.69 17.67 18.19
N ASP A 224 4.38 17.90 18.26
CA ASP A 224 3.60 17.68 19.48
C ASP A 224 2.12 17.41 19.19
N ASP A 225 1.34 17.08 20.22
CA ASP A 225 -0.12 16.88 20.17
C ASP A 225 -0.55 16.06 18.93
N VAL A 226 0.10 14.91 18.77
CA VAL A 226 0.00 14.10 17.56
C VAL A 226 -1.20 13.18 17.65
N GLU A 227 -1.93 13.05 16.56
CA GLU A 227 -3.12 12.23 16.45
C GLU A 227 -3.15 11.57 15.07
N VAL A 228 -3.34 10.26 15.04
CA VAL A 228 -3.71 9.54 13.83
C VAL A 228 -5.12 9.00 13.99
N SER A 229 -5.93 9.15 12.95
CA SER A 229 -7.30 8.66 12.95
C SER A 229 -7.64 7.98 11.64
N GLY A 230 -8.56 7.03 11.72
CA GLY A 230 -8.80 6.09 10.66
C GLY A 230 -10.00 5.21 10.92
N LYS A 231 -10.22 4.26 10.01
CA LYS A 231 -11.33 3.31 10.12
C LYS A 231 -10.85 1.89 9.85
N GLN A 232 -11.59 0.91 10.35
CA GLN A 232 -11.32 -0.49 10.08
C GLN A 232 -11.44 -0.77 8.59
N GLN A 233 -10.48 -1.54 8.07
CA GLN A 233 -10.63 -2.13 6.75
C GLN A 233 -11.60 -3.30 6.83
N ARG A 234 -12.61 -3.28 5.97
CA ARG A 234 -13.46 -4.44 5.69
C ARG A 234 -13.30 -4.83 4.24
N ASP A 235 -12.96 -6.08 4.02
CA ASP A 235 -12.85 -6.65 2.69
C ASP A 235 -14.18 -7.26 2.28
N PHE A 236 -14.66 -6.88 1.11
CA PHE A 236 -15.80 -7.53 0.49
C PHE A 236 -15.31 -8.33 -0.73
N PRO A 237 -15.85 -9.55 -0.94
CA PRO A 237 -15.52 -10.30 -2.14
C PRO A 237 -15.92 -9.49 -3.37
N GLY A 238 -14.92 -9.13 -4.18
CA GLY A 238 -15.11 -8.52 -5.49
C GLY A 238 -15.20 -9.59 -6.56
N VAL A 239 -14.43 -9.43 -7.64
CA VAL A 239 -14.27 -10.46 -8.68
C VAL A 239 -13.34 -11.54 -8.13
N ASN A 240 -13.93 -12.63 -7.65
CA ASN A 240 -13.19 -13.71 -7.01
C ASN A 240 -13.06 -14.93 -7.93
N GLY A 241 -11.84 -15.40 -8.15
CA GLY A 241 -11.57 -16.62 -8.90
C GLY A 241 -11.79 -16.48 -10.41
N LYS A 242 -11.55 -15.28 -10.98
CA LYS A 242 -11.58 -15.12 -12.44
C LYS A 242 -10.31 -15.73 -13.02
N GLU A 243 -10.49 -16.57 -14.04
CA GLU A 243 -9.40 -17.32 -14.68
C GLU A 243 -9.02 -16.71 -16.02
N THR A 244 -7.75 -16.86 -16.39
CA THR A 244 -7.19 -16.45 -17.68
C THR A 244 -6.04 -17.39 -18.05
N GLU A 245 -5.87 -17.68 -19.34
CA GLU A 245 -4.72 -18.42 -19.86
C GLU A 245 -3.52 -17.50 -20.13
N TYR A 246 -3.73 -16.19 -20.05
CA TYR A 246 -2.71 -15.16 -20.29
C TYR A 246 -2.08 -14.68 -18.98
N ASN A 247 -0.92 -14.06 -19.09
CA ASN A 247 -0.20 -13.43 -17.97
C ASN A 247 -0.61 -11.97 -17.72
N ASP A 248 -1.79 -11.59 -18.21
CA ASP A 248 -2.44 -10.33 -17.93
C ASP A 248 -3.97 -10.49 -17.85
N MET A 249 -4.61 -9.51 -17.21
CA MET A 249 -6.06 -9.40 -17.20
C MET A 249 -6.54 -7.97 -16.92
N THR A 250 -7.49 -7.50 -17.72
CA THR A 250 -8.24 -6.27 -17.44
C THR A 250 -9.44 -6.54 -16.54
N PHE A 251 -9.57 -5.72 -15.50
CA PHE A 251 -10.74 -5.61 -14.64
C PHE A 251 -11.48 -4.33 -15.01
N GLY A 252 -12.77 -4.45 -15.32
CA GLY A 252 -13.65 -3.32 -15.62
C GLY A 252 -14.87 -3.30 -14.71
N ALA A 253 -15.72 -2.28 -14.87
CA ALA A 253 -16.91 -2.06 -14.05
C ALA A 253 -16.62 -1.97 -12.53
N LEU A 254 -15.44 -1.45 -12.19
CA LEU A 254 -15.03 -1.17 -10.81
C LEU A 254 -15.61 0.17 -10.34
N ASP A 255 -15.79 0.31 -9.03
CA ASP A 255 -16.10 1.61 -8.42
C ASP A 255 -14.94 2.59 -8.55
N SER A 256 -15.26 3.86 -8.78
CA SER A 256 -14.28 4.95 -8.86
C SER A 256 -13.81 5.44 -7.51
N ASN A 257 -12.56 5.89 -7.45
CA ASN A 257 -11.91 6.34 -6.22
C ASN A 257 -11.99 5.28 -5.09
N ALA A 258 -11.90 4.00 -5.46
CA ALA A 258 -12.03 2.88 -4.55
C ALA A 258 -10.73 2.06 -4.51
N TYR A 259 -10.48 1.45 -3.37
CA TYR A 259 -9.31 0.60 -3.15
C TYR A 259 -9.68 -0.86 -3.40
N TYR A 260 -8.74 -1.57 -4.01
CA TYR A 260 -8.81 -3.00 -4.22
C TYR A 260 -7.49 -3.66 -3.85
N THR A 261 -7.58 -4.91 -3.41
CA THR A 261 -6.44 -5.79 -3.21
C THR A 261 -6.51 -6.93 -4.22
N LEU A 262 -5.45 -7.10 -5.01
CA LEU A 262 -5.30 -8.17 -5.98
C LEU A 262 -4.28 -9.20 -5.50
N THR A 263 -4.61 -10.48 -5.66
CA THR A 263 -3.64 -11.58 -5.63
C THR A 263 -3.85 -12.50 -6.84
N VAL A 264 -2.77 -13.14 -7.28
CA VAL A 264 -2.75 -14.03 -8.45
C VAL A 264 -2.11 -15.36 -8.06
N SER A 265 -2.67 -16.47 -8.51
CA SER A 265 -2.07 -17.81 -8.44
C SER A 265 -2.03 -18.45 -9.82
N GLY A 266 -1.05 -19.31 -10.07
CA GLY A 266 -1.00 -20.15 -11.27
C GLY A 266 -1.87 -21.39 -11.12
N ILE A 267 -2.34 -21.93 -12.24
CA ILE A 267 -3.06 -23.19 -12.35
C ILE A 267 -2.26 -24.12 -13.25
N CYS A 268 -1.99 -25.35 -12.79
CA CYS A 268 -1.41 -26.42 -13.59
C CYS A 268 -2.11 -27.74 -13.27
N ASN A 269 -2.76 -28.37 -14.25
CA ASN A 269 -3.45 -29.66 -14.08
C ASN A 269 -4.42 -29.71 -12.87
N GLY A 270 -5.12 -28.60 -12.61
CA GLY A 270 -6.06 -28.47 -11.49
C GLY A 270 -5.42 -28.20 -10.12
N VAL A 271 -4.09 -28.04 -10.05
CA VAL A 271 -3.35 -27.63 -8.86
C VAL A 271 -3.10 -26.12 -8.92
N GLU A 272 -3.33 -25.44 -7.79
CA GLU A 272 -3.12 -24.00 -7.63
C GLU A 272 -1.78 -23.73 -6.93
N SER A 273 -1.01 -22.75 -7.43
CA SER A 273 0.22 -22.30 -6.78
C SER A 273 -0.08 -21.49 -5.50
N LEU A 274 0.96 -21.09 -4.77
CA LEU A 274 0.82 -20.03 -3.77
C LEU A 274 0.35 -18.73 -4.44
N LYS A 275 -0.47 -17.96 -3.72
CA LYS A 275 -0.87 -16.61 -4.13
C LYS A 275 0.35 -15.69 -4.14
N SER A 276 0.41 -14.78 -5.11
CA SER A 276 1.33 -13.65 -5.10
C SER A 276 1.20 -12.84 -3.82
N ASP A 277 2.23 -12.04 -3.54
CA ASP A 277 2.08 -10.95 -2.57
C ASP A 277 0.92 -10.03 -2.98
N PRO A 278 0.14 -9.51 -2.01
CA PRO A 278 -1.02 -8.68 -2.31
C PRO A 278 -0.61 -7.34 -2.90
N VAL A 279 -1.24 -6.95 -3.99
CA VAL A 279 -1.06 -5.63 -4.60
C VAL A 279 -2.29 -4.78 -4.36
N GLN A 280 -2.12 -3.65 -3.68
CA GLN A 280 -3.18 -2.66 -3.50
C GLN A 280 -3.21 -1.68 -4.67
N VAL A 281 -4.41 -1.37 -5.15
CA VAL A 281 -4.65 -0.40 -6.23
C VAL A 281 -5.83 0.49 -5.88
N LYS A 282 -5.70 1.79 -6.14
CA LYS A 282 -6.78 2.76 -6.06
C LYS A 282 -7.23 3.13 -7.47
N THR A 283 -8.48 2.88 -7.83
CA THR A 283 -9.04 3.39 -9.09
C THR A 283 -9.03 4.91 -9.09
N LEU A 284 -8.90 5.52 -10.27
CA LEU A 284 -8.90 6.98 -10.34
C LEU A 284 -10.23 7.55 -9.86
N LYS A 285 -10.21 8.78 -9.38
CA LYS A 285 -11.46 9.51 -9.17
C LYS A 285 -12.08 9.78 -10.54
N GLY A 286 -13.33 9.35 -10.72
CA GLY A 286 -14.11 9.78 -11.87
C GLY A 286 -14.15 11.30 -11.89
N THR A 287 -13.99 11.92 -13.04
CA THR A 287 -14.50 13.28 -13.18
C THR A 287 -15.98 13.17 -12.87
N ASP A 288 -16.49 13.95 -11.91
CA ASP A 288 -17.92 14.00 -11.64
C ASP A 288 -18.61 14.22 -12.99
N GLY A 289 -19.18 13.16 -13.57
CA GLY A 289 -20.07 13.31 -14.70
C GLY A 289 -21.16 14.22 -14.20
N ILE A 290 -21.23 15.44 -14.73
CA ILE A 290 -22.12 16.56 -14.36
C ILE A 290 -23.14 16.13 -13.31
N LYS A 291 -22.88 16.48 -12.04
CA LYS A 291 -23.80 16.22 -10.92
C LYS A 291 -25.22 16.60 -11.36
N GLY A 292 -26.16 15.67 -11.17
CA GLY A 292 -27.54 15.79 -11.62
C GLY A 292 -28.09 17.19 -11.40
N ALA A 293 -28.59 17.79 -12.48
CA ALA A 293 -29.18 19.12 -12.43
C ALA A 293 -30.42 19.09 -11.54
N THR A 294 -30.44 19.92 -10.49
CA THR A 294 -31.66 20.26 -9.77
C THR A 294 -32.53 21.12 -10.68
N MET A 295 -33.81 20.78 -10.80
CA MET A 295 -34.80 21.59 -11.52
C MET A 295 -34.98 22.94 -10.80
N ILE A 296 -34.73 24.05 -11.49
CA ILE A 296 -35.19 25.38 -11.09
C ILE A 296 -35.94 25.97 -12.29
N GLU A 297 -37.22 26.31 -12.11
CA GLU A 297 -37.97 27.06 -13.10
C GLU A 297 -37.68 28.56 -12.98
N VAL A 298 -37.26 29.23 -14.08
CA VAL A 298 -37.44 30.68 -14.27
C VAL A 298 -37.56 31.06 -15.77
N ASN A 299 -38.67 31.71 -16.13
CA ASN A 299 -38.96 32.65 -17.24
C ASN A 299 -38.24 32.57 -18.61
N GLY A 300 -38.78 31.76 -19.53
CA GLY A 300 -39.32 32.34 -20.78
C GLY A 300 -38.58 32.21 -22.12
N ASN A 301 -37.25 32.04 -22.22
CA ASN A 301 -36.58 31.87 -23.54
C ASN A 301 -35.48 30.80 -23.50
N LYS A 302 -35.62 29.75 -24.33
CA LYS A 302 -34.71 28.59 -24.39
C LYS A 302 -33.91 28.57 -25.71
N ALA A 303 -32.60 28.39 -25.61
CA ALA A 303 -31.74 28.01 -26.74
C ALA A 303 -31.23 26.57 -26.55
N ILE A 304 -31.31 25.74 -27.59
CA ILE A 304 -30.98 24.31 -27.53
C ILE A 304 -29.66 24.09 -28.27
N PHE A 305 -28.74 23.34 -27.67
CA PHE A 305 -27.47 22.96 -28.28
C PHE A 305 -27.32 21.45 -28.34
N THR A 306 -26.69 20.96 -29.40
CA THR A 306 -26.23 19.58 -29.49
C THR A 306 -25.01 19.36 -28.58
N ILE A 307 -24.63 18.10 -28.35
CA ILE A 307 -23.51 17.74 -27.47
C ILE A 307 -22.15 18.25 -27.99
N ASP A 308 -22.03 18.47 -29.30
CA ASP A 308 -20.91 19.10 -30.00
C ASP A 308 -20.98 20.64 -30.01
N GLY A 309 -21.98 21.25 -29.34
CA GLY A 309 -22.06 22.70 -29.12
C GLY A 309 -22.75 23.49 -30.23
N LYS A 310 -23.42 22.83 -31.19
CA LYS A 310 -24.16 23.51 -32.27
C LYS A 310 -25.57 23.89 -31.82
N GLN A 311 -25.96 25.15 -32.02
CA GLN A 311 -27.31 25.63 -31.72
C GLN A 311 -28.33 25.04 -32.72
N ILE A 312 -29.49 24.63 -32.22
CA ILE A 312 -30.60 24.08 -33.01
C ILE A 312 -31.94 24.68 -32.59
N ASP A 313 -32.87 24.80 -33.55
CA ASP A 313 -34.17 25.46 -33.34
C ASP A 313 -35.24 24.52 -32.77
N LYS A 314 -35.08 23.19 -32.94
CA LYS A 314 -36.02 22.17 -32.45
C LYS A 314 -35.31 20.84 -32.16
N MET A 315 -35.75 20.10 -31.15
CA MET A 315 -35.25 18.75 -30.84
C MET A 315 -35.61 17.74 -31.95
N PRO A 316 -34.63 17.07 -32.57
CA PRO A 316 -34.85 15.92 -33.46
C PRO A 316 -35.59 14.79 -32.74
N ALA A 317 -36.46 14.06 -33.45
CA ALA A 317 -37.28 13.01 -32.86
C ALA A 317 -36.51 11.72 -32.53
N ASP A 318 -35.27 11.59 -33.01
CA ASP A 318 -34.48 10.36 -33.11
C ASP A 318 -33.18 10.35 -32.27
N LYS A 319 -32.90 11.38 -31.45
CA LYS A 319 -31.69 11.44 -30.61
C LYS A 319 -31.98 11.84 -29.17
N SER A 320 -31.32 11.17 -28.23
CA SER A 320 -31.68 11.10 -26.81
C SER A 320 -30.68 11.76 -25.86
N VAL A 321 -30.02 12.88 -26.22
CA VAL A 321 -29.31 13.79 -25.29
C VAL A 321 -29.05 15.15 -25.94
N PHE A 322 -29.37 16.27 -25.26
CA PHE A 322 -29.00 17.65 -25.67
C PHE A 322 -28.45 18.46 -24.49
N VAL A 323 -27.78 19.58 -24.78
CA VAL A 323 -27.34 20.57 -23.79
C VAL A 323 -28.14 21.87 -23.99
N ILE A 324 -28.87 22.31 -22.98
CA ILE A 324 -29.56 23.60 -22.97
C ILE A 324 -28.70 24.56 -22.17
N LYS A 325 -28.32 25.69 -22.77
CA LYS A 325 -27.65 26.78 -22.05
C LYS A 325 -28.68 27.84 -21.71
N GLN A 326 -28.83 28.13 -20.42
CA GLN A 326 -29.69 29.19 -19.92
C GLN A 326 -28.96 29.92 -18.77
N ASP A 327 -28.87 31.24 -18.85
CA ASP A 327 -28.23 32.13 -17.86
C ASP A 327 -26.85 31.67 -17.38
N GLY A 328 -25.97 31.34 -18.33
CA GLY A 328 -24.57 30.96 -18.05
C GLY A 328 -24.38 29.54 -17.50
N LYS A 329 -25.45 28.75 -17.38
CA LYS A 329 -25.38 27.34 -16.94
C LYS A 329 -25.83 26.40 -18.06
N SER A 330 -25.09 25.30 -18.20
CA SER A 330 -25.36 24.23 -19.17
C SER A 330 -26.09 23.09 -18.47
N VAL A 331 -27.24 22.67 -19.00
CA VAL A 331 -28.07 21.59 -18.47
C VAL A 331 -28.25 20.50 -19.52
N LYS A 332 -28.05 19.23 -19.16
CA LYS A 332 -28.32 18.10 -20.05
C LYS A 332 -29.82 17.80 -20.05
N ALA A 333 -30.46 17.78 -21.22
CA ALA A 333 -31.83 17.34 -21.41
C ALA A 333 -31.87 16.01 -22.16
N THR A 334 -32.52 15.03 -21.58
CA THR A 334 -32.88 13.74 -22.20
C THR A 334 -34.37 13.76 -22.49
N LYS A 335 -34.79 13.22 -23.64
CA LYS A 335 -36.21 12.94 -23.88
C LYS A 335 -36.58 11.63 -23.18
#